data_AF-A0A8S3IJE8-F1
#
_entry.id   AF-A0A8S3IJE8-F1
#
_cell.length_a   1.000
_cell.length_b   1.000
_cell.length_c   1.000
_cell.angle_alpha   90.00
_cell.angle_beta   90.00
_cell.angle_gamma   90.00
#
_symmetry.space_group_name_H-M   'P 1'
#
loop_
_entity.id
_entity.type
_entity.pdbx_description
1 polymer ?
#
loop_
_entity_poly.entity_id
_entity_poly.type
_entity_poly.pdbx_seq_one_letter_code
_entity_poly.pdbx_strand_id
1 'polypeptide(L)' 'TTKMFNLNFSAKIREAEEHVKQGEKYMKTSFLKWKPDLDSAIDEFDKACTCYRVAEKYDQCRDLSIRVAELQIQKGNFH' A
#
# COMPACT_ATOMS: atom_id res chain seq x y z
N THR A 1 -28.07 1.78 -14.35
CA THR A 1 -26.93 2.68 -14.07
C THR A 1 -26.15 2.31 -12.80
N THR A 2 -26.76 1.61 -11.83
CA THR A 2 -26.12 1.16 -10.58
C THR A 2 -24.95 0.17 -10.75
N LYS A 3 -24.91 -0.61 -11.83
CA LYS A 3 -23.82 -1.59 -12.09
C LYS A 3 -22.48 -0.94 -12.47
N MET A 4 -22.46 0.28 -13.03
CA MET A 4 -21.21 0.93 -13.46
C MET A 4 -20.41 1.47 -12.26
N PHE A 5 -21.08 1.99 -11.23
CA PHE A 5 -20.41 2.45 -10.00
C PHE A 5 -19.72 1.29 -9.26
N ASN A 6 -20.37 0.13 -9.20
CA ASN A 6 -19.84 -1.03 -8.46
C ASN A 6 -18.63 -1.69 -9.15
N LEU A 7 -18.57 -1.64 -10.49
CA LEU A 7 -17.42 -2.12 -11.25
C LEU A 7 -16.15 -1.30 -10.96
N ASN A 8 -16.30 0.00 -10.76
CA ASN A 8 -15.18 0.92 -10.55
C ASN A 8 -14.49 0.69 -9.20
N PHE A 9 -15.27 0.39 -8.15
CA PHE A 9 -14.72 0.00 -6.85
C PHE A 9 -13.97 -1.33 -6.92
N SER A 10 -14.50 -2.32 -7.62
CA SER A 10 -13.82 -3.61 -7.79
C SER A 10 -12.48 -3.47 -8.53
N ALA A 11 -12.41 -2.60 -9.54
CA ALA A 11 -11.17 -2.30 -10.25
C ALA A 11 -10.16 -1.57 -9.33
N LYS A 12 -10.62 -0.60 -8.55
CA LYS A 12 -9.78 0.15 -7.59
C LYS A 12 -9.26 -0.71 -6.44
N ILE A 13 -10.05 -1.67 -5.95
CA ILE A 13 -9.59 -2.65 -4.97
C ILE A 13 -8.45 -3.49 -5.54
N ARG A 14 -8.61 -3.98 -6.78
CA ARG A 14 -7.56 -4.79 -7.43
C ARG A 14 -6.27 -4.01 -7.64
N GLU A 15 -6.38 -2.74 -8.04
CA GLU A 15 -5.24 -1.82 -8.16
C GLU A 15 -4.56 -1.61 -6.80
N ALA A 16 -5.34 -1.37 -5.75
CA ALA A 16 -4.82 -1.23 -4.38
C ALA A 16 -4.07 -2.50 -3.91
N GLU A 17 -4.62 -3.69 -4.17
CA GLU A 17 -3.99 -4.96 -3.83
C GLU A 17 -2.66 -5.19 -4.57
N GLU A 18 -2.57 -4.72 -5.83
CA GLU A 18 -1.36 -4.81 -6.63
C GLU A 18 -0.25 -3.90 -6.07
N HIS A 19 -0.61 -2.66 -5.71
CA HIS A 19 0.28 -1.75 -5.00
C HIS A 19 0.74 -2.31 -3.64
N VAL A 20 -0.17 -2.93 -2.86
CA VAL A 20 0.20 -3.60 -1.60
C VAL A 20 1.21 -4.72 -1.85
N LYS A 21 0.97 -5.60 -2.82
CA LYS A 21 1.93 -6.68 -3.16
C LYS A 21 3.29 -6.13 -3.56
N GLN A 22 3.32 -5.02 -4.29
CA GLN A 22 4.56 -4.39 -4.70
C GLN A 22 5.31 -3.76 -3.52
N GLY A 23 4.59 -3.08 -2.61
CA GLY A 23 5.15 -2.58 -1.35
C GLY A 23 5.74 -3.70 -0.49
N GLU A 24 5.04 -4.83 -0.38
CA GLU A 24 5.54 -6.02 0.32
C GLU A 24 6.78 -6.63 -0.34
N LYS A 25 6.89 -6.55 -1.67
CA LYS A 25 8.08 -6.99 -2.40
C LYS A 25 9.28 -6.09 -2.13
N TYR A 26 9.08 -4.78 -2.00
CA TYR A 26 10.15 -3.86 -1.59
C TYR A 26 10.60 -4.09 -0.14
N MET A 27 9.67 -4.48 0.73
CA MET A 27 9.96 -4.81 2.13
C MET A 27 10.65 -6.18 2.30
N LYS A 28 10.27 -7.18 1.49
CA LYS A 28 10.93 -8.49 1.42
C LYS A 28 12.23 -8.35 0.64
N THR A 29 13.24 -7.83 1.32
CA THR A 29 14.62 -7.75 0.85
C THR A 29 15.01 -9.05 0.15
N SER A 30 15.18 -8.96 -1.17
CA SER A 30 15.81 -10.04 -1.91
C SER A 30 17.24 -10.20 -1.38
N PHE A 31 17.74 -11.42 -1.27
CA PHE A 31 19.05 -11.79 -0.71
C PHE A 31 20.26 -11.00 -1.29
N LEU A 32 20.08 -10.22 -2.35
CA LEU A 32 21.09 -9.38 -2.99
C LEU A 32 21.05 -7.88 -2.63
N LYS A 33 20.03 -7.37 -1.92
CA LYS A 33 19.97 -5.94 -1.54
C LYS A 33 20.35 -5.73 -0.09
N TRP A 34 21.53 -5.15 0.14
CA TRP A 34 22.06 -4.82 1.47
C TRP A 34 21.32 -3.67 2.20
N LYS A 35 20.33 -3.02 1.59
CA LYS A 35 19.39 -2.13 2.27
C LYS A 35 17.95 -2.38 1.80
N PRO A 36 16.98 -2.53 2.73
CA PRO A 36 15.56 -2.49 2.39
C PRO A 36 15.16 -1.10 1.87
N ASP A 37 14.52 -1.04 0.70
CA ASP A 37 14.00 0.21 0.14
C ASP A 37 12.65 0.57 0.79
N LEU A 38 12.72 1.07 2.04
CA LEU A 38 11.51 1.46 2.78
C LEU A 38 10.78 2.64 2.14
N ASP A 39 11.51 3.60 1.55
CA ASP A 39 10.92 4.75 0.85
C ASP A 39 10.01 4.31 -0.31
N SER A 40 10.46 3.35 -1.13
CA SER A 40 9.65 2.82 -2.23
C SER A 40 8.48 1.98 -1.74
N ALA A 41 8.62 1.26 -0.63
CA ALA A 41 7.51 0.52 -0.05
C ALA A 41 6.41 1.46 0.49
N ILE A 42 6.81 2.53 1.20
CA ILE A 42 5.91 3.54 1.76
C ILE A 42 5.11 4.24 0.64
N ASP A 43 5.77 4.66 -0.43
CA ASP A 43 5.13 5.33 -1.56
C ASP A 43 4.08 4.44 -2.24
N GLU A 44 4.35 3.15 -2.42
CA GLU A 44 3.38 2.21 -2.99
C GLU A 44 2.20 1.91 -2.05
N PHE A 45 2.45 1.79 -0.75
CA PHE A 45 1.35 1.61 0.21
C PHE A 45 0.45 2.85 0.32
N ASP A 46 0.98 4.07 0.10
CA ASP A 46 0.18 5.29 0.10
C ASP A 46 -0.75 5.38 -1.13
N LYS A 47 -0.25 4.95 -2.31
CA LYS A 47 -1.06 4.77 -3.51
C LYS A 47 -2.19 3.75 -3.29
N ALA A 48 -1.89 2.63 -2.64
CA ALA A 48 -2.90 1.65 -2.27
C ALA A 48 -3.96 2.23 -1.31
N CYS A 49 -3.56 3.01 -0.30
CA CYS A 49 -4.50 3.69 0.61
C CYS A 49 -5.45 4.60 -0.15
N THR A 50 -4.94 5.36 -1.12
CA THR A 50 -5.77 6.24 -1.97
C THR A 50 -6.81 5.43 -2.76
N CYS A 51 -6.41 4.31 -3.35
CA CYS A 51 -7.33 3.42 -4.07
C CYS A 51 -8.38 2.76 -3.14
N TYR A 52 -7.99 2.36 -1.92
CA TYR A 52 -8.94 1.83 -0.93
C TYR A 52 -9.94 2.89 -0.44
N ARG A 53 -9.52 4.15 -0.28
CA ARG A 53 -10.43 5.27 0.05
C ARG A 53 -11.46 5.50 -1.05
N VAL A 54 -11.03 5.48 -2.31
CA VAL A 54 -11.94 5.60 -3.46
C VAL A 54 -12.93 4.44 -3.52
N ALA A 55 -12.49 3.24 -3.13
CA ALA A 55 -13.34 2.05 -3.06
C ALA A 55 -14.18 1.91 -1.77
N GLU A 56 -14.20 2.95 -0.92
CA GLU A 56 -14.91 2.95 0.38
C GLU A 56 -14.48 1.81 1.32
N LYS A 57 -13.27 1.26 1.11
CA LYS A 57 -12.64 0.22 1.94
C LYS A 57 -11.86 0.85 3.09
N TYR A 58 -12.56 1.54 3.96
CA TYR A 58 -11.94 2.32 5.05
C TYR A 58 -11.19 1.45 6.06
N ASP A 59 -11.67 0.24 6.36
CA ASP A 59 -10.98 -0.69 7.26
C ASP A 59 -9.58 -1.06 6.72
N GLN A 60 -9.53 -1.50 5.46
CA GLN A 60 -8.26 -1.86 4.80
C GLN A 60 -7.33 -0.65 4.65
N CYS A 61 -7.88 0.53 4.33
CA CYS A 61 -7.11 1.76 4.27
C CYS A 61 -6.51 2.12 5.64
N ARG A 62 -7.26 1.96 6.73
CA ARG A 62 -6.82 2.26 8.08
C ARG A 62 -5.67 1.35 8.50
N ASP A 63 -5.82 0.04 8.32
CA ASP A 63 -4.78 -0.93 8.66
C ASP A 63 -3.51 -0.67 7.84
N LEU A 64 -3.67 -0.37 6.55
CA LEU A 64 -2.54 -0.05 5.69
C LEU A 64 -1.86 1.27 6.07
N SER A 65 -2.63 2.28 6.46
CA SER A 65 -2.09 3.57 6.93
C SER A 65 -1.29 3.42 8.22
N ILE A 66 -1.73 2.57 9.14
CA ILE A 66 -0.99 2.24 10.36
C ILE A 66 0.35 1.59 9.99
N ARG A 67 0.33 0.60 9.09
CA ARG A 67 1.55 -0.06 8.61
C ARG A 67 2.52 0.92 7.95
N VAL A 68 2.01 1.88 7.16
CA VAL A 68 2.84 2.94 6.55
C VAL A 68 3.51 3.81 7.61
N ALA A 69 2.77 4.23 8.64
CA ALA A 69 3.32 5.00 9.74
C ALA A 69 4.43 4.23 10.49
N GLU A 70 4.22 2.94 10.75
CA GLU A 70 5.23 2.06 11.35
C GLU A 70 6.50 1.99 10.50
N LEU A 71 6.36 1.83 9.18
CA LEU A 71 7.49 1.79 8.25
C LEU A 71 8.24 3.14 8.21
N GLN A 72 7.53 4.27 8.28
CA GLN A 72 8.14 5.59 8.35
C GLN A 72 8.94 5.80 9.64
N ILE A 73 8.41 5.34 10.79
CA ILE A 73 9.13 5.34 12.07
C ILE A 73 10.36 4.45 11.97
N GLN A 74 10.21 3.24 11.43
CA GLN A 74 11.31 2.31 11.24
C GLN A 74 12.41 2.93 10.36
N LYS A 75 12.04 3.63 9.27
CA LYS A 75 12.98 4.38 8.43
C LYS A 75 13.75 5.43 9.23
N GLY A 76 13.07 6.20 10.08
CA GLY A 76 13.70 7.22 10.93
C GLY A 76 14.65 6.65 11.98
N ASN A 77 14.39 5.44 12.48
CA ASN A 77 15.24 4.76 13.46
C ASN A 77 16.56 4.20 12.87
N PHE A 78 16.66 4.09 11.54
CA PHE A 78 17.87 3.62 10.85
C PHE A 78 18.85 4.75 10.46
N HIS A 79 18.64 5.97 10.95
CA HIS A 79 19.56 7.11 10.78
C HIS A 79 20.53 7.20 11.96
#